data_AF-A0A9Q0L2L9-F1
#
_entry.id   AF-A0A9Q0L2L9-F1
#
_cell.length_a   1.000
_cell.length_b   1.000
_cell.length_c   1.000
_cell.angle_alpha   90.00
_cell.angle_beta   90.00
_cell.angle_gamma   90.00
#
_symmetry.space_group_name_H-M   'P 1'
#
loop_
_entity.id
_entity.type
_entity.pdbx_description
1 polymer ?
#
loop_
_entity_poly.entity_id
_entity_poly.type
_entity_poly.pdbx_seq_one_letter_code
_entity_poly.pdbx_strand_id
1 'polypeptide(L)'
;MKEGLDTCLLPMRMPRSHENLEELMHVHRQLLNDHYASAVKHLRVALYSTPLELAALLPLIQKLCHNTNMTLPLRLRASITECFNCRHYDVLSTCYTDILKKDLTSSHSLRKLLPCITMILVGEYNLEPLVEMIALHLDATFATCDIWGELASCFLKLSQLEEDQMSVCGTENECGGGKPQFSVRFNVIPKSFIEGNLQMSWKLRCRWWSRLHFSKNIYDSDMQAGKFQLLTCKAACASHLYGPEFEYVKSVCNCLDKEDNKETMLFLQKHMNNSIKLLENLNL
;
A
#
# COMPACT_ATOMS: atom_id res chain seq x y z
N MET A 1 21.64 -12.09 -24.36
CA MET A 1 20.56 -11.14 -24.00
C MET A 1 21.08 -10.31 -22.84
N LYS A 2 21.34 -9.01 -23.03
CA LYS A 2 21.80 -8.12 -21.94
C LYS A 2 20.57 -7.52 -21.28
N GLU A 3 20.16 -8.06 -20.15
CA GLU A 3 19.24 -7.35 -19.25
C GLU A 3 20.04 -6.21 -18.61
N GLY A 4 19.67 -4.98 -18.95
CA GLY A 4 20.17 -3.79 -18.27
C GLY A 4 19.62 -3.73 -16.85
N LEU A 5 20.38 -3.13 -15.93
CA LEU A 5 19.89 -2.83 -14.58
C LEU A 5 18.55 -2.08 -14.67
N ASP A 6 17.60 -2.47 -13.82
CA ASP A 6 16.29 -1.82 -13.70
C ASP A 6 16.48 -0.31 -13.50
N THR A 7 15.70 0.48 -14.24
CA THR A 7 15.71 1.96 -14.22
C THR A 7 15.52 2.55 -12.82
N CYS A 8 14.97 1.77 -11.88
CA CYS A 8 14.85 2.11 -10.47
C CYS A 8 16.21 2.28 -9.75
N LEU A 9 17.30 1.76 -10.32
CA LEU A 9 18.66 1.78 -9.79
C LEU A 9 19.53 2.93 -10.35
N LEU A 10 19.00 3.77 -11.23
CA LEU A 10 19.74 4.89 -11.82
C LEU A 10 19.73 6.11 -10.88
N PRO A 11 20.90 6.71 -10.57
CA PRO A 11 20.99 7.80 -9.62
C PRO A 11 20.62 9.14 -10.29
N MET A 12 19.68 9.84 -9.66
CA MET A 12 19.38 11.28 -9.79
C MET A 12 18.59 11.76 -11.03
N ARG A 13 17.48 12.49 -10.77
CA ARG A 13 16.95 13.48 -11.70
C ARG A 13 17.84 14.72 -11.61
N MET A 14 18.43 15.13 -12.74
CA MET A 14 19.27 16.32 -12.84
C MET A 14 18.48 17.61 -12.55
N PRO A 15 19.08 18.62 -11.86
CA PRO A 15 18.46 19.94 -11.67
C PRO A 15 18.32 20.68 -13.01
N ARG A 16 17.21 21.39 -13.18
CA ARG A 16 16.94 22.27 -14.33
C ARG A 16 17.48 23.68 -14.05
N SER A 17 18.78 23.91 -14.19
CA SER A 17 19.31 25.29 -14.31
C SER A 17 20.49 25.32 -15.26
N HIS A 18 20.48 26.31 -16.16
CA HIS A 18 21.22 26.29 -17.42
C HIS A 18 22.54 27.05 -17.37
N GLU A 19 23.24 27.07 -16.23
CA GLU A 19 24.55 27.71 -16.14
C GLU A 19 25.53 26.76 -15.45
N ASN A 20 26.56 26.35 -16.20
CA ASN A 20 27.66 25.47 -15.82
C ASN A 20 27.39 23.95 -15.67
N LEU A 21 26.47 23.42 -16.47
CA LEU A 21 26.16 21.98 -16.56
C LEU A 21 27.38 21.12 -16.99
N GLU A 22 28.16 21.58 -17.97
CA GLU A 22 29.27 20.78 -18.52
C GLU A 22 30.44 20.63 -17.54
N GLU A 23 30.80 21.69 -16.83
CA GLU A 23 31.90 21.69 -15.86
C GLU A 23 31.56 20.81 -14.65
N LEU A 24 30.30 20.88 -14.18
CA LEU A 24 29.78 20.04 -13.10
C LEU A 24 29.67 18.57 -13.52
N MET A 25 29.24 18.30 -14.76
CA MET A 25 29.22 16.97 -15.34
C MET A 25 30.64 16.41 -15.53
N HIS A 26 31.62 17.24 -15.88
CA HIS A 26 33.01 16.82 -16.08
C HIS A 26 33.69 16.45 -14.76
N VAL A 27 33.51 17.26 -13.72
CA VAL A 27 34.00 16.97 -12.35
C VAL A 27 33.32 15.74 -11.77
N HIS A 28 31.99 15.59 -11.95
CA HIS A 28 31.26 14.42 -11.46
C HIS A 28 31.65 13.14 -12.22
N ARG A 29 31.89 13.23 -13.53
CA ARG A 29 32.38 12.14 -14.38
C ARG A 29 33.81 11.73 -14.01
N GLN A 30 34.69 12.67 -13.67
CA GLN A 30 36.04 12.37 -13.17
C GLN A 30 36.04 11.75 -11.76
N LEU A 31 35.15 12.18 -10.87
CA LEU A 31 35.04 11.62 -9.51
C LEU A 31 34.50 10.19 -9.49
N LEU A 32 33.62 9.86 -10.45
CA LEU A 32 32.98 8.55 -10.55
C LEU A 32 33.82 7.54 -11.34
N ASN A 33 34.56 7.93 -12.38
CA ASN A 33 34.90 6.97 -13.44
C ASN A 33 35.76 5.75 -13.04
N ASP A 34 36.81 5.87 -12.22
CA ASP A 34 37.70 4.71 -11.99
C ASP A 34 37.34 3.92 -10.74
N HIS A 35 36.98 4.62 -9.66
CA HIS A 35 36.58 3.99 -8.40
C HIS A 35 35.18 3.37 -8.49
N TYR A 36 34.23 4.00 -9.19
CA TYR A 36 32.90 3.41 -9.40
C TYR A 36 32.98 2.23 -10.37
N ALA A 37 33.71 2.35 -11.47
CA ALA A 37 33.88 1.23 -12.41
C ALA A 37 34.55 0.04 -11.73
N SER A 38 35.57 0.28 -10.90
CA SER A 38 36.22 -0.74 -10.09
C SER A 38 35.26 -1.34 -9.05
N ALA A 39 34.50 -0.51 -8.32
CA ALA A 39 33.51 -0.97 -7.35
C ALA A 39 32.41 -1.84 -8.01
N VAL A 40 31.88 -1.43 -9.17
CA VAL A 40 30.89 -2.21 -9.93
C VAL A 40 31.50 -3.51 -10.47
N LYS A 41 32.76 -3.48 -10.91
CA LYS A 41 33.48 -4.68 -11.34
C LYS A 41 33.64 -5.67 -10.18
N HIS A 42 34.09 -5.21 -9.02
CA HIS A 42 34.25 -6.06 -7.83
C HIS A 42 32.92 -6.56 -7.28
N LEU A 43 31.87 -5.73 -7.31
CA LEU A 43 30.50 -6.12 -6.98
C LEU A 43 30.01 -7.25 -7.90
N ARG A 44 30.21 -7.12 -9.22
CA ARG A 44 29.87 -8.19 -10.17
C ARG A 44 30.64 -9.46 -9.88
N VAL A 45 31.95 -9.37 -9.64
CA VAL A 45 32.77 -10.54 -9.33
C VAL A 45 32.24 -11.23 -8.07
N ALA A 46 32.02 -10.49 -6.98
CA ALA A 46 31.48 -11.05 -5.73
C ALA A 46 30.08 -11.67 -5.90
N LEU A 47 29.22 -11.08 -6.74
CA LEU A 47 27.87 -11.59 -7.02
C LEU A 47 27.86 -12.89 -7.85
N TYR A 48 28.87 -13.08 -8.71
CA TYR A 48 28.97 -14.25 -9.59
C TYR A 48 30.02 -15.28 -9.12
N SER A 49 30.69 -15.05 -7.98
CA SER A 49 31.59 -16.02 -7.35
C SER A 49 30.83 -17.25 -6.88
N THR A 50 31.47 -18.42 -7.01
CA THR A 50 30.97 -19.68 -6.43
C THR A 50 32.05 -20.25 -5.49
N PRO A 51 31.84 -20.29 -4.16
CA PRO A 51 30.65 -19.84 -3.43
C PRO A 51 30.55 -18.31 -3.34
N LEU A 52 29.34 -17.81 -3.08
CA LEU A 52 29.05 -16.39 -2.96
C LEU A 52 29.80 -15.78 -1.77
N GLU A 53 30.74 -14.87 -2.01
CA GLU A 53 31.55 -14.24 -0.96
C GLU A 53 30.82 -13.03 -0.34
N LEU A 54 29.83 -13.31 0.53
CA LEU A 54 29.00 -12.33 1.22
C LEU A 54 29.80 -11.26 2.00
N ALA A 55 30.96 -11.64 2.55
CA ALA A 55 31.84 -10.74 3.28
C ALA A 55 32.39 -9.59 2.41
N ALA A 56 32.51 -9.79 1.10
CA ALA A 56 33.02 -8.79 0.17
C ALA A 56 31.99 -7.68 -0.15
N LEU A 57 30.70 -7.93 0.08
CA LEU A 57 29.62 -6.97 -0.18
C LEU A 57 29.31 -6.08 1.02
N LEU A 58 29.68 -6.51 2.23
CA LEU A 58 29.41 -5.81 3.49
C LEU A 58 29.91 -4.35 3.51
N PRO A 59 31.16 -4.05 3.09
CA PRO A 59 31.68 -2.68 3.13
C PRO A 59 30.97 -1.74 2.15
N LEU A 60 30.48 -2.28 1.02
CA LEU A 60 29.73 -1.51 0.03
C LEU A 60 28.34 -1.16 0.55
N ILE A 61 27.66 -2.15 1.13
CA ILE A 61 26.36 -1.99 1.82
C ILE A 61 26.51 -0.99 2.96
N GLN A 62 27.53 -1.15 3.81
CA GLN A 62 27.81 -0.25 4.91
C GLN A 62 28.09 1.17 4.40
N LYS A 63 28.92 1.38 3.38
CA LYS A 63 29.23 2.72 2.84
C LYS A 63 28.02 3.40 2.18
N LEU A 64 27.19 2.65 1.45
CA LEU A 64 25.95 3.16 0.86
C LEU A 64 24.89 3.46 1.94
N CYS A 65 24.86 2.70 3.03
CA CYS A 65 23.91 2.88 4.14
C CYS A 65 24.38 3.87 5.22
N HIS A 66 25.68 4.10 5.39
CA HIS A 66 26.23 4.91 6.51
C HIS A 66 26.03 6.41 6.34
N ASN A 67 25.71 6.87 5.13
CA ASN A 67 25.48 8.27 4.87
C ASN A 67 24.25 8.40 3.99
N THR A 68 23.09 8.61 4.62
CA THR A 68 22.20 9.75 4.37
C THR A 68 20.74 9.40 4.71
N ASN A 69 20.02 10.40 5.24
CA ASN A 69 18.56 10.41 5.40
C ASN A 69 17.80 10.43 4.05
N MET A 70 18.40 9.92 2.96
CA MET A 70 17.89 9.99 1.60
C MET A 70 17.20 8.68 1.18
N THR A 71 16.20 8.80 0.32
CA THR A 71 15.36 7.68 -0.14
C THR A 71 16.15 6.63 -0.95
N LEU A 72 17.22 7.03 -1.67
CA LEU A 72 17.98 6.14 -2.56
C LEU A 72 18.77 5.05 -1.80
N PRO A 73 19.57 5.35 -0.77
CA PRO A 73 20.20 4.34 0.08
C PRO A 73 19.21 3.33 0.69
N LEU A 74 18.05 3.81 1.14
CA LEU A 74 17.01 2.95 1.71
C LEU A 74 16.44 1.98 0.66
N ARG A 75 16.16 2.48 -0.55
CA ARG A 75 15.71 1.63 -1.67
C ARG A 75 16.75 0.58 -2.04
N LEU A 76 18.02 0.96 -2.10
CA LEU A 76 19.11 0.04 -2.43
C LEU A 76 19.25 -1.06 -1.37
N ARG A 77 19.18 -0.68 -0.08
CA ARG A 77 19.15 -1.65 1.03
C ARG A 77 17.97 -2.61 0.90
N ALA A 78 16.77 -2.12 0.60
CA ALA A 78 15.59 -2.96 0.42
C ALA A 78 15.75 -3.93 -0.75
N SER A 79 16.22 -3.47 -1.91
CA SER A 79 16.45 -4.32 -3.08
C SER A 79 17.50 -5.40 -2.83
N ILE A 80 18.63 -5.05 -2.19
CA ILE A 80 19.65 -6.04 -1.81
C ILE A 80 19.06 -7.05 -0.82
N THR A 81 18.32 -6.59 0.18
CA THR A 81 17.69 -7.48 1.16
C THR A 81 16.70 -8.42 0.48
N GLU A 82 15.94 -7.94 -0.51
CA GLU A 82 15.01 -8.77 -1.28
C GLU A 82 15.77 -9.82 -2.10
N CYS A 83 16.88 -9.46 -2.74
CA CYS A 83 17.69 -10.40 -3.52
C CYS A 83 18.28 -11.53 -2.67
N PHE A 84 18.70 -11.26 -1.44
CA PHE A 84 19.44 -12.23 -0.62
C PHE A 84 18.61 -12.89 0.49
N ASN A 85 17.54 -12.24 0.94
CA ASN A 85 16.74 -12.63 2.10
C ASN A 85 15.23 -12.50 1.79
N CYS A 86 14.79 -12.92 0.60
CA CYS A 86 13.40 -12.80 0.14
C CYS A 86 12.33 -13.44 1.04
N ARG A 87 12.73 -14.27 2.02
CA ARG A 87 11.84 -14.94 2.98
C ARG A 87 11.77 -14.28 4.36
N HIS A 88 12.59 -13.26 4.62
CA HIS A 88 12.58 -12.48 5.86
C HIS A 88 11.68 -11.25 5.72
N TYR A 89 10.37 -11.49 5.72
CA TYR A 89 9.36 -10.46 5.48
C TYR A 89 9.37 -9.35 6.55
N ASP A 90 9.73 -9.68 7.79
CA ASP A 90 9.93 -8.75 8.90
C ASP A 90 10.98 -7.67 8.58
N VAL A 91 12.15 -8.09 8.06
CA VAL A 91 13.22 -7.18 7.68
C VAL A 91 12.83 -6.37 6.44
N LEU A 92 12.20 -7.01 5.45
CA LEU A 92 11.75 -6.36 4.22
C LEU A 92 10.65 -5.32 4.48
N SER A 93 9.66 -5.66 5.31
CA SER A 93 8.57 -4.76 5.69
C SER A 93 9.12 -3.53 6.41
N THR A 94 10.09 -3.70 7.30
CA THR A 94 10.78 -2.58 7.95
C THR A 94 11.47 -1.69 6.92
N CYS A 95 12.22 -2.27 5.98
CA CYS A 95 12.92 -1.51 4.95
C CYS A 95 11.95 -0.69 4.07
N TYR A 96 10.87 -1.30 3.60
CA TYR A 96 9.89 -0.60 2.77
C TYR A 96 9.06 0.43 3.55
N THR A 97 8.76 0.16 4.81
CA THR A 97 8.13 1.13 5.73
C THR A 97 9.01 2.36 5.90
N ASP A 98 10.32 2.18 6.10
CA ASP A 98 11.26 3.30 6.27
C ASP A 98 11.41 4.13 5.00
N ILE A 99 11.33 3.51 3.81
CA ILE A 99 11.27 4.24 2.54
C ILE A 99 9.99 5.09 2.47
N LEU A 100 8.82 4.52 2.78
CA LEU A 100 7.54 5.22 2.69
C LEU A 100 7.41 6.36 3.70
N LYS A 101 7.98 6.21 4.91
CA LYS A 101 8.08 7.31 5.88
C LYS A 101 8.83 8.54 5.33
N LYS A 102 9.69 8.35 4.32
CA LYS A 102 10.44 9.44 3.66
C LYS A 102 9.81 9.87 2.34
N ASP A 103 9.24 8.94 1.60
CA ASP A 103 8.63 9.17 0.30
C ASP A 103 7.32 8.38 0.17
N LEU A 104 6.24 9.05 0.56
CA LEU A 104 4.89 8.53 0.46
C LEU A 104 4.40 8.37 -0.98
N THR A 105 5.10 8.88 -2.00
CA THR A 105 4.66 8.78 -3.40
C THR A 105 5.14 7.48 -4.08
N SER A 106 6.00 6.70 -3.42
CA SER A 106 6.58 5.49 -3.98
C SER A 106 5.60 4.32 -4.03
N SER A 107 4.79 4.23 -5.08
CA SER A 107 3.88 3.09 -5.29
C SER A 107 4.64 1.76 -5.40
N HIS A 108 5.88 1.78 -5.90
CA HIS A 108 6.73 0.59 -5.94
C HIS A 108 7.03 0.07 -4.52
N SER A 109 7.44 0.94 -3.60
CA SER A 109 7.73 0.56 -2.21
C SER A 109 6.48 0.07 -1.49
N LEU A 110 5.32 0.70 -1.74
CA LEU A 110 4.06 0.24 -1.17
C LEU A 110 3.65 -1.14 -1.70
N ARG A 111 3.74 -1.39 -3.01
CA ARG A 111 3.48 -2.72 -3.60
C ARG A 111 4.39 -3.80 -3.06
N LYS A 112 5.63 -3.47 -2.70
CA LYS A 112 6.57 -4.42 -2.09
C LYS A 112 6.26 -4.65 -0.60
N LEU A 113 5.76 -3.64 0.11
CA LEU A 113 5.38 -3.73 1.51
C LEU A 113 4.13 -4.61 1.73
N LEU A 114 3.10 -4.43 0.88
CA LEU A 114 1.81 -5.13 0.98
C LEU A 114 1.91 -6.66 1.13
N PRO A 115 2.63 -7.40 0.26
CA PRO A 115 2.78 -8.84 0.40
C PRO A 115 3.64 -9.22 1.62
N CYS A 116 4.62 -8.39 2.00
CA CYS A 116 5.42 -8.63 3.21
C CYS A 116 4.53 -8.58 4.45
N ILE A 117 3.70 -7.55 4.58
CA ILE A 117 2.76 -7.43 5.71
C ILE A 117 1.74 -8.57 5.66
N THR A 118 1.19 -8.91 4.49
CA THR A 118 0.25 -10.03 4.37
C THR A 118 0.86 -11.35 4.86
N MET A 119 2.14 -11.59 4.59
CA MET A 119 2.84 -12.79 5.06
C MET A 119 3.19 -12.74 6.56
N ILE A 120 3.50 -11.57 7.11
CA ILE A 120 3.73 -11.40 8.56
C ILE A 120 2.44 -11.59 9.36
N LEU A 121 1.31 -11.09 8.85
CA LEU A 121 0.02 -11.12 9.56
C LEU A 121 -0.69 -12.48 9.49
N VAL A 122 -0.04 -13.55 9.02
CA VAL A 122 -0.51 -14.94 9.21
C VAL A 122 -0.33 -15.31 10.68
N GLY A 123 -1.15 -14.73 11.56
CA GLY A 123 -1.20 -15.05 12.99
C GLY A 123 -1.36 -13.88 13.95
N GLU A 124 -1.01 -12.64 13.56
CA GLU A 124 -1.10 -11.48 14.45
C GLU A 124 -1.92 -10.35 13.80
N TYR A 125 -3.06 -10.02 14.40
CA TYR A 125 -4.08 -9.13 13.87
C TYR A 125 -3.84 -7.66 14.21
N ASN A 126 -2.93 -6.99 13.50
CA ASN A 126 -2.94 -5.52 13.49
C ASN A 126 -2.80 -4.93 12.09
N LEU A 127 -3.96 -4.67 11.46
CA LEU A 127 -4.07 -4.05 10.12
C LEU A 127 -3.93 -2.52 10.16
N GLU A 128 -3.98 -1.89 11.33
CA GLU A 128 -4.04 -0.43 11.46
C GLU A 128 -2.82 0.28 10.86
N PRO A 129 -1.56 -0.16 11.11
CA PRO A 129 -0.40 0.49 10.51
C PRO A 129 -0.39 0.38 8.99
N LEU A 130 -0.91 -0.72 8.45
CA LEU A 130 -1.02 -0.92 7.01
C LEU A 130 -2.08 0.01 6.41
N VAL A 131 -3.26 0.09 7.02
CA VAL A 131 -4.34 0.99 6.60
C VAL A 131 -3.87 2.44 6.60
N GLU A 132 -3.19 2.88 7.66
CA GLU A 132 -2.65 4.25 7.75
C GLU A 132 -1.57 4.49 6.70
N MET A 133 -0.68 3.52 6.44
CA MET A 133 0.36 3.65 5.42
C MET A 133 -0.22 3.79 4.00
N ILE A 134 -1.22 2.96 3.67
CA ILE A 134 -1.91 3.07 2.37
C ILE A 134 -2.65 4.43 2.30
N ALA A 135 -3.31 4.85 3.38
CA ALA A 135 -4.01 6.13 3.43
C ALA A 135 -3.07 7.31 3.18
N LEU A 136 -1.89 7.33 3.82
CA LEU A 136 -0.87 8.37 3.60
C LEU A 136 -0.34 8.38 2.15
N HIS A 137 -0.23 7.22 1.50
CA HIS A 137 0.12 7.15 0.07
C HIS A 137 -0.98 7.74 -0.81
N LEU A 138 -2.24 7.44 -0.50
CA LEU A 138 -3.42 7.97 -1.21
C LEU A 138 -3.66 9.45 -0.92
N ASP A 139 -3.17 9.95 0.20
CA ASP A 139 -3.12 11.39 0.46
C ASP A 139 -2.16 12.07 -0.52
N ALA A 140 -1.06 11.42 -0.91
CA ALA A 140 -0.07 12.03 -1.80
C ALA A 140 -0.27 11.74 -3.31
N THR A 141 -1.19 10.85 -3.70
CA THR A 141 -1.24 10.32 -5.07
C THR A 141 -2.64 10.01 -5.60
N PHE A 142 -2.78 10.00 -6.94
CA PHE A 142 -3.93 9.40 -7.64
C PHE A 142 -3.60 7.95 -8.01
N ALA A 143 -3.54 7.08 -7.00
CA ALA A 143 -3.05 5.71 -7.15
C ALA A 143 -3.91 4.83 -8.07
N THR A 144 -3.30 3.72 -8.51
CA THR A 144 -3.91 2.69 -9.35
C THR A 144 -4.86 1.77 -8.56
N CYS A 145 -5.69 0.98 -9.27
CA CYS A 145 -6.74 0.15 -8.63
C CYS A 145 -6.17 -0.85 -7.64
N ASP A 146 -5.00 -1.44 -7.90
CA ASP A 146 -4.32 -2.36 -6.96
C ASP A 146 -4.19 -1.74 -5.56
N ILE A 147 -3.75 -0.48 -5.43
CA ILE A 147 -3.60 0.17 -4.13
C ILE A 147 -4.96 0.43 -3.45
N TRP A 148 -5.94 0.90 -4.22
CA TRP A 148 -7.30 1.09 -3.70
C TRP A 148 -7.95 -0.23 -3.29
N GLY A 149 -7.75 -1.30 -4.07
CA GLY A 149 -8.24 -2.64 -3.78
C GLY A 149 -7.64 -3.24 -2.51
N GLU A 150 -6.37 -2.95 -2.23
CA GLU A 150 -5.70 -3.34 -0.99
C GLU A 150 -6.27 -2.60 0.23
N LEU A 151 -6.54 -1.30 0.11
CA LEU A 151 -7.22 -0.55 1.17
C LEU A 151 -8.63 -1.12 1.42
N ALA A 152 -9.41 -1.35 0.36
CA ALA A 152 -10.75 -1.96 0.47
C ALA A 152 -10.67 -3.33 1.16
N SER A 153 -9.70 -4.15 0.79
CA SER A 153 -9.47 -5.47 1.38
C SER A 153 -9.11 -5.37 2.87
N CYS A 154 -8.32 -4.38 3.27
CA CYS A 154 -8.04 -4.12 4.67
C CYS A 154 -9.32 -3.75 5.45
N PHE A 155 -10.16 -2.86 4.90
CA PHE A 155 -11.43 -2.52 5.55
C PHE A 155 -12.39 -3.71 5.65
N LEU A 156 -12.43 -4.56 4.63
CA LEU A 156 -13.22 -5.78 4.66
C LEU A 156 -12.72 -6.75 5.73
N LYS A 157 -11.41 -6.98 5.82
CA LYS A 157 -10.84 -7.81 6.90
C LYS A 157 -11.15 -7.22 8.28
N LEU A 158 -11.06 -5.90 8.44
CA LEU A 158 -11.43 -5.22 9.69
C LEU A 158 -12.89 -5.45 10.08
N SER A 159 -13.82 -5.46 9.11
CA SER A 159 -15.24 -5.76 9.38
C SER A 159 -15.49 -7.20 9.86
N GLN A 160 -14.55 -8.12 9.64
CA GLN A 160 -14.70 -9.55 9.92
C GLN A 160 -14.04 -10.00 11.23
N LEU A 161 -13.26 -9.14 11.89
CA LEU A 161 -12.46 -9.50 13.06
C LEU A 161 -13.26 -10.04 14.27
N GLU A 162 -14.55 -9.71 14.40
CA GLU A 162 -15.40 -10.25 15.46
C GLU A 162 -16.18 -11.51 15.06
N GLU A 163 -16.46 -11.74 13.76
CA GLU A 163 -17.14 -12.97 13.31
C GLU A 163 -16.32 -14.22 13.71
N ASP A 164 -14.99 -14.12 13.70
CA ASP A 164 -14.08 -15.21 14.08
C ASP A 164 -13.92 -15.39 15.61
N GLN A 165 -14.14 -14.35 16.42
CA GLN A 165 -13.99 -14.42 17.88
C GLN A 165 -15.27 -14.87 18.61
N MET A 166 -16.44 -14.78 17.97
CA MET A 166 -17.74 -15.13 18.54
C MET A 166 -18.19 -16.57 18.23
N SER A 167 -17.35 -17.39 17.57
CA SER A 167 -17.55 -18.84 17.47
C SER A 167 -17.20 -19.56 18.79
N VAL A 168 -17.87 -19.17 19.88
CA VAL A 168 -17.88 -19.99 21.09
C VAL A 168 -18.90 -21.09 20.87
N CYS A 169 -18.40 -22.33 20.83
CA CYS A 169 -19.20 -23.55 20.74
C CYS A 169 -20.31 -23.49 21.79
N GLY A 170 -21.56 -23.28 21.35
CA GLY A 170 -22.72 -23.47 22.19
C GLY A 170 -22.79 -24.96 22.51
N THR A 171 -22.39 -25.32 23.72
CA THR A 171 -22.64 -26.65 24.27
C THR A 171 -24.12 -26.95 24.11
N GLU A 172 -24.40 -28.01 23.36
CA GLU A 172 -25.70 -28.62 23.20
C GLU A 172 -26.35 -28.78 24.57
N ASN A 173 -27.47 -28.08 24.78
CA ASN A 173 -28.45 -28.54 25.74
C ASN A 173 -29.79 -28.53 25.01
N GLU A 174 -30.27 -29.74 24.75
CA GLU A 174 -31.54 -30.03 24.11
C GLU A 174 -32.69 -29.44 24.94
N CYS A 175 -33.37 -28.40 24.43
CA CYS A 175 -34.82 -28.24 24.58
C CYS A 175 -35.37 -27.03 23.82
N GLY A 176 -36.33 -27.28 22.94
CA GLY A 176 -37.40 -26.34 22.63
C GLY A 176 -37.14 -25.41 21.46
N GLY A 177 -37.95 -25.55 20.41
CA GLY A 177 -37.92 -24.73 19.20
C GLY A 177 -37.95 -23.23 19.46
N GLY A 178 -36.84 -22.58 19.14
CA GLY A 178 -36.74 -21.13 18.97
C GLY A 178 -35.97 -20.86 17.68
N LYS A 179 -36.55 -20.05 16.79
CA LYS A 179 -35.92 -19.59 15.54
C LYS A 179 -34.50 -19.07 15.82
N PRO A 180 -33.50 -19.33 14.95
CA PRO A 180 -32.18 -18.77 15.17
C PRO A 180 -32.27 -17.23 15.15
N GLN A 181 -31.85 -16.64 16.27
CA GLN A 181 -31.79 -15.21 16.50
C GLN A 181 -30.85 -14.54 15.50
N PHE A 182 -31.25 -13.35 15.06
CA PHE A 182 -30.53 -12.44 14.18
C PHE A 182 -29.02 -12.44 14.41
N SER A 183 -28.24 -12.74 13.36
CA SER A 183 -26.84 -12.35 13.27
C SER A 183 -26.79 -10.82 13.21
N VAL A 184 -26.65 -10.18 14.37
CA VAL A 184 -26.36 -8.74 14.43
C VAL A 184 -24.89 -8.60 14.09
N ARG A 185 -24.59 -8.16 12.86
CA ARG A 185 -23.22 -7.76 12.48
C ARG A 185 -22.83 -6.54 13.29
N PHE A 186 -21.94 -6.73 14.25
CA PHE A 186 -21.23 -5.63 14.89
C PHE A 186 -20.01 -5.32 14.02
N ASN A 187 -20.08 -4.21 13.27
CA ASN A 187 -18.89 -3.67 12.61
C ASN A 187 -18.07 -2.94 13.67
N VAL A 188 -17.24 -3.66 14.42
CA VAL A 188 -16.36 -3.05 15.41
C VAL A 188 -15.13 -2.49 14.70
N ILE A 189 -15.19 -1.20 14.41
CA ILE A 189 -14.00 -0.45 13.99
C ILE A 189 -13.00 -0.49 15.16
N PRO A 190 -11.72 -0.79 14.91
CA PRO A 190 -10.71 -0.79 15.96
C PRO A 190 -10.68 0.55 16.71
N LYS A 191 -10.59 0.48 18.05
CA LYS A 191 -10.65 1.66 18.93
C LYS A 191 -9.62 2.74 18.58
N SER A 192 -8.47 2.33 18.07
CA SER A 192 -7.40 3.21 17.56
C SER A 192 -7.88 4.22 16.50
N PHE A 193 -8.86 3.88 15.67
CA PHE A 193 -9.42 4.80 14.68
C PHE A 193 -10.40 5.79 15.30
N ILE A 194 -11.04 5.43 16.42
CA ILE A 194 -12.09 6.22 17.08
C ILE A 194 -11.49 7.11 18.18
N GLU A 195 -10.33 6.76 18.72
CA GLU A 195 -9.70 7.46 19.84
C GLU A 195 -8.46 8.29 19.42
N GLY A 196 -8.29 9.47 20.02
CA GLY A 196 -7.07 10.27 19.91
C GLY A 196 -6.82 10.96 18.55
N ASN A 197 -5.55 11.18 18.22
CA ASN A 197 -5.12 11.95 17.03
C ASN A 197 -5.48 11.29 15.70
N LEU A 198 -5.62 9.96 15.68
CA LEU A 198 -6.02 9.20 14.49
C LEU A 198 -7.46 9.53 14.11
N GLN A 199 -8.37 9.66 15.07
CA GLN A 199 -9.77 10.04 14.83
C GLN A 199 -9.88 11.35 14.05
N MET A 200 -9.15 12.38 14.48
CA MET A 200 -9.15 13.68 13.81
C MET A 200 -8.53 13.63 12.41
N SER A 201 -7.43 12.88 12.27
CA SER A 201 -6.76 12.69 10.98
C SER A 201 -7.69 12.03 9.96
N TRP A 202 -8.40 10.97 10.37
CA TRP A 202 -9.36 10.28 9.52
C TRP A 202 -10.61 11.12 9.21
N LYS A 203 -11.12 11.92 10.15
CA LYS A 203 -12.19 12.90 9.87
C LYS A 203 -11.79 13.88 8.77
N LEU A 204 -10.59 14.46 8.87
CA LEU A 204 -10.07 15.39 7.86
C LEU A 204 -9.85 14.69 6.52
N ARG A 205 -9.28 13.47 6.55
CA ARG A 205 -9.07 12.64 5.36
C ARG A 205 -10.37 12.33 4.64
N CYS A 206 -11.41 11.87 5.33
CA CYS A 206 -12.73 11.63 4.75
C CYS A 206 -13.32 12.90 4.11
N ARG A 207 -13.23 14.06 4.79
CA ARG A 207 -13.70 15.32 4.19
C ARG A 207 -12.93 15.66 2.92
N TRP A 208 -11.62 15.50 2.93
CA TRP A 208 -10.78 15.86 1.80
C TRP A 208 -10.91 14.89 0.62
N TRP A 209 -10.89 13.58 0.88
CA TRP A 209 -11.05 12.53 -0.13
C TRP A 209 -12.40 12.57 -0.83
N SER A 210 -13.48 12.97 -0.13
CA SER A 210 -14.78 13.18 -0.76
C SER A 210 -14.72 14.12 -1.97
N ARG A 211 -13.83 15.12 -1.93
CA ARG A 211 -13.62 16.08 -3.02
C ARG A 211 -12.53 15.61 -3.98
N LEU A 212 -11.41 15.14 -3.44
CA LEU A 212 -10.23 14.81 -4.23
C LEU A 212 -10.39 13.53 -5.06
N HIS A 213 -10.96 12.48 -4.46
CA HIS A 213 -10.98 11.13 -5.03
C HIS A 213 -12.37 10.66 -5.43
N PHE A 214 -13.42 11.22 -4.81
CA PHE A 214 -14.79 10.75 -4.97
C PHE A 214 -15.78 11.83 -5.45
N SER A 215 -15.29 12.94 -6.01
CA SER A 215 -16.17 13.93 -6.60
C SER A 215 -16.74 13.47 -7.94
N LYS A 216 -17.88 14.04 -8.33
CA LYS A 216 -18.51 13.78 -9.62
C LYS A 216 -17.55 13.98 -10.80
N ASN A 217 -16.73 15.03 -10.77
CA ASN A 217 -15.75 15.30 -11.82
C ASN A 217 -14.71 14.17 -11.95
N ILE A 218 -14.29 13.57 -10.83
CA ILE A 218 -13.34 12.45 -10.83
C ILE A 218 -14.01 11.20 -11.38
N TYR A 219 -15.26 10.93 -10.96
CA TYR A 219 -16.06 9.85 -11.53
C TYR A 219 -16.19 9.99 -13.05
N ASP A 220 -16.62 11.15 -13.54
CA ASP A 220 -16.84 11.40 -14.97
C ASP A 220 -15.53 11.23 -15.78
N SER A 221 -14.41 11.70 -15.23
CA SER A 221 -13.07 11.56 -15.85
C SER A 221 -12.61 10.10 -15.93
N ASP A 222 -12.69 9.35 -14.81
CA ASP A 222 -12.29 7.94 -14.78
C ASP A 222 -13.24 7.07 -15.64
N MET A 223 -14.52 7.47 -15.74
CA MET A 223 -15.53 6.85 -16.60
C MET A 223 -15.23 7.04 -18.08
N GLN A 224 -14.95 8.27 -18.51
CA GLN A 224 -14.57 8.58 -19.90
C GLN A 224 -13.27 7.86 -20.30
N ALA A 225 -12.36 7.66 -19.34
CA ALA A 225 -11.13 6.91 -19.54
C ALA A 225 -11.31 5.37 -19.52
N GLY A 226 -12.53 4.86 -19.33
CA GLY A 226 -12.82 3.43 -19.29
C GLY A 226 -12.19 2.69 -18.10
N LYS A 227 -11.91 3.38 -16.99
CA LYS A 227 -11.21 2.81 -15.83
C LYS A 227 -12.16 2.13 -14.85
N PHE A 228 -12.97 1.19 -15.33
CA PHE A 228 -14.02 0.52 -14.54
C PHE A 228 -13.50 -0.16 -13.28
N GLN A 229 -12.35 -0.83 -13.37
CA GLN A 229 -11.71 -1.46 -12.21
C GLN A 229 -11.37 -0.41 -11.15
N LEU A 230 -10.74 0.72 -11.53
CA LEU A 230 -10.41 1.80 -10.60
C LEU A 230 -11.65 2.39 -9.94
N LEU A 231 -12.70 2.64 -10.72
CA LEU A 231 -13.98 3.13 -10.19
C LEU A 231 -14.54 2.18 -9.13
N THR A 232 -14.47 0.88 -9.39
CA THR A 232 -14.95 -0.17 -8.48
C THR A 232 -14.11 -0.26 -7.22
N CYS A 233 -12.77 -0.30 -7.35
CA CYS A 233 -11.83 -0.25 -6.24
C CYS A 233 -12.09 0.97 -5.33
N LYS A 234 -12.27 2.16 -5.94
CA LYS A 234 -12.62 3.40 -5.22
C LYS A 234 -14.00 3.32 -4.55
N ALA A 235 -15.00 2.78 -5.25
CA ALA A 235 -16.36 2.62 -4.71
C ALA A 235 -16.39 1.66 -3.51
N ALA A 236 -15.61 0.57 -3.55
CA ALA A 236 -15.44 -0.34 -2.43
C ALA A 236 -14.83 0.38 -1.21
N CYS A 237 -13.79 1.20 -1.39
CA CYS A 237 -13.29 2.02 -0.28
C CYS A 237 -14.32 3.04 0.20
N ALA A 238 -14.98 3.75 -0.72
CA ALA A 238 -15.98 4.76 -0.38
C ALA A 238 -17.18 4.15 0.37
N SER A 239 -17.57 2.90 0.06
CA SER A 239 -18.62 2.21 0.80
C SER A 239 -18.22 1.98 2.25
N HIS A 240 -16.96 1.59 2.53
CA HIS A 240 -16.46 1.46 3.91
C HIS A 240 -16.31 2.81 4.62
N LEU A 241 -15.90 3.87 3.92
CA LEU A 241 -15.66 5.19 4.53
C LEU A 241 -16.95 5.97 4.82
N TYR A 242 -17.85 6.05 3.84
CA TYR A 242 -19.04 6.92 3.87
C TYR A 242 -20.35 6.14 3.88
N GLY A 243 -20.30 4.83 3.64
CA GLY A 243 -21.48 3.97 3.53
C GLY A 243 -21.88 3.67 2.07
N PRO A 244 -22.66 2.59 1.86
CA PRO A 244 -23.11 2.17 0.55
C PRO A 244 -24.03 3.19 -0.14
N GLU A 245 -24.68 4.05 0.65
CA GLU A 245 -25.61 5.05 0.15
C GLU A 245 -24.94 6.32 -0.43
N PHE A 246 -23.61 6.41 -0.31
CA PHE A 246 -22.84 7.56 -0.79
C PHE A 246 -22.94 7.71 -2.32
N GLU A 247 -23.08 8.94 -2.81
CA GLU A 247 -23.41 9.25 -4.21
C GLU A 247 -22.42 8.64 -5.22
N TYR A 248 -21.11 8.67 -4.90
CA TYR A 248 -20.09 8.05 -5.74
C TYR A 248 -20.30 6.53 -5.87
N VAL A 249 -20.65 5.84 -4.77
CA VAL A 249 -20.89 4.39 -4.76
C VAL A 249 -22.11 4.05 -5.62
N LYS A 250 -23.22 4.77 -5.43
CA LYS A 250 -24.44 4.61 -6.23
C LYS A 250 -24.19 4.81 -7.72
N SER A 251 -23.40 5.82 -8.07
CA SER A 251 -23.06 6.12 -9.46
C SER A 251 -22.29 4.98 -10.11
N VAL A 252 -21.31 4.41 -9.41
CA VAL A 252 -20.54 3.25 -9.88
C VAL A 252 -21.41 2.00 -9.99
N CYS A 253 -22.27 1.69 -9.02
CA CYS A 253 -23.20 0.55 -9.12
C CYS A 253 -24.09 0.65 -10.35
N ASN A 254 -24.75 1.80 -10.56
CA ASN A 254 -25.62 2.04 -11.70
C ASN A 254 -24.88 1.92 -13.04
N CYS A 255 -23.58 2.21 -13.07
CA CYS A 255 -22.76 2.02 -14.25
C CYS A 255 -22.48 0.54 -14.51
N LEU A 256 -22.02 -0.19 -13.49
CA LEU A 256 -21.67 -1.60 -13.61
C LEU A 256 -22.88 -2.48 -13.98
N ASP A 257 -24.08 -2.12 -13.49
CA ASP A 257 -25.34 -2.77 -13.88
C ASP A 257 -25.63 -2.64 -15.38
N LYS A 258 -25.25 -1.52 -16.00
CA LYS A 258 -25.46 -1.28 -17.44
C LYS A 258 -24.45 -2.03 -18.31
N GLU A 259 -23.28 -2.34 -17.77
CA GLU A 259 -22.19 -2.99 -18.51
C GLU A 259 -22.15 -4.52 -18.37
N ASP A 260 -23.11 -5.11 -17.63
CA ASP A 260 -23.18 -6.56 -17.35
C ASP A 260 -21.88 -7.15 -16.75
N ASN A 261 -21.12 -6.34 -16.02
CA ASN A 261 -19.84 -6.75 -15.43
C ASN A 261 -20.05 -7.43 -14.06
N LYS A 262 -20.53 -8.69 -14.12
CA LYS A 262 -20.97 -9.46 -12.94
C LYS A 262 -19.88 -9.66 -11.88
N GLU A 263 -18.64 -9.93 -12.28
CA GLU A 263 -17.55 -10.17 -11.32
C GLU A 263 -17.23 -8.89 -10.51
N THR A 264 -17.11 -7.77 -11.22
CA THR A 264 -16.82 -6.46 -10.62
C THR A 264 -17.96 -6.00 -9.72
N MET A 265 -19.20 -6.28 -10.12
CA MET A 265 -20.38 -6.03 -9.29
C MET A 265 -20.39 -6.86 -8.01
N LEU A 266 -20.12 -8.17 -8.11
CA LEU A 266 -20.06 -9.06 -6.94
C LEU A 266 -18.98 -8.61 -5.95
N PHE A 267 -17.82 -8.19 -6.47
CA PHE A 267 -16.76 -7.60 -5.65
C PHE A 267 -17.27 -6.37 -4.89
N LEU A 268 -17.90 -5.40 -5.56
CA LEU A 268 -18.42 -4.19 -4.93
C LEU A 268 -19.52 -4.50 -3.90
N GLN A 269 -20.46 -5.38 -4.23
CA GLN A 269 -21.54 -5.80 -3.33
C GLN A 269 -20.98 -6.43 -2.05
N LYS A 270 -19.91 -7.22 -2.14
CA LYS A 270 -19.23 -7.76 -0.95
C LYS A 270 -18.78 -6.65 0.00
N HIS A 271 -18.16 -5.59 -0.52
CA HIS A 271 -17.72 -4.45 0.31
C HIS A 271 -18.89 -3.61 0.83
N MET A 272 -19.96 -3.43 0.04
CA MET A 272 -21.16 -2.71 0.48
C MET A 272 -21.85 -3.42 1.66
N ASN A 273 -22.00 -4.74 1.57
CA ASN A 273 -22.66 -5.56 2.59
C ASN A 273 -21.87 -5.66 3.89
N ASN A 274 -20.55 -5.46 3.84
CA ASN A 274 -19.65 -5.49 5.00
C ASN A 274 -19.08 -4.09 5.31
N SER A 275 -19.80 -3.04 4.91
CA SER A 275 -19.36 -1.66 5.12
C SER A 275 -19.25 -1.34 6.61
N ILE A 276 -18.08 -0.83 7.03
CA ILE A 276 -17.82 -0.39 8.40
C ILE A 276 -18.37 1.02 8.69
N LYS A 277 -18.71 1.79 7.65
CA LYS A 277 -19.17 3.19 7.75
C LYS A 277 -18.31 4.05 8.68
N LEU A 278 -17.00 4.12 8.39
CA LEU A 278 -16.00 4.73 9.25
C LEU A 278 -16.39 6.15 9.69
N LEU A 279 -16.85 7.01 8.76
CA LEU A 279 -17.18 8.40 9.08
C LEU A 279 -18.35 8.54 10.07
N GLU A 280 -19.34 7.66 10.03
CA GLU A 280 -20.45 7.68 10.99
C GLU A 280 -19.93 7.40 12.41
N ASN A 281 -19.07 6.39 12.54
CA ASN A 281 -18.48 6.00 13.81
C ASN A 281 -17.45 7.01 14.35
N LEU A 282 -16.83 7.81 13.47
CA LEU A 282 -15.97 8.91 13.89
C LEU A 282 -16.79 10.06 14.49
N ASN A 283 -18.05 10.26 14.11
CA ASN A 283 -18.90 11.36 14.59
C ASN A 283 -19.71 11.03 15.85
N LEU A 284 -19.54 9.83 16.41
CA LEU A 284 -19.97 9.46 17.76
C LEU A 284 -19.06 10.13 18.80
#